data_AF-Q2S4P8-F1
#
_entry.id   AF-Q2S4P8-F1
#
_cell.length_a   1.000
_cell.length_b   1.000
_cell.length_c   1.000
_cell.angle_alpha   90.00
_cell.angle_beta   90.00
_cell.angle_gamma   90.00
#
_symmetry.space_group_name_H-M   'P 1'
#
loop_
_entity.id
_entity.type
_entity.pdbx_description
1 polymer ?
#
loop_
_entity_poly.entity_id
_entity_poly.type
_entity_poly.pdbx_seq_one_letter_code
_entity_poly.pdbx_strand_id
1 'polypeptide(L)' 'MAPPTRYSFPNAPHAVNVREQSFTCPHCWETTAVLVDPSVREQTYIEDCGVCCRPLRVHIVAQGGRVVSFDVQPTQ' A
#
# COMPACT_ATOMS: atom_id res chain seq x y z
N MET A 1 30.21 -18.70 -1.19
CA MET A 1 28.90 -18.28 -0.64
C MET A 1 28.96 -16.79 -0.38
N ALA A 2 28.55 -15.98 -1.35
CA ALA A 2 28.27 -14.57 -1.15
C ALA A 2 26.75 -14.40 -1.01
N PRO A 3 26.25 -13.59 -0.06
CA PRO A 3 24.84 -13.25 0.05
C PRO A 3 24.36 -12.57 -1.24
N PRO A 4 23.08 -12.70 -1.64
CA PRO A 4 22.57 -12.04 -2.84
C PRO A 4 22.59 -10.52 -2.63
N THR A 5 23.69 -9.88 -3.02
CA THR A 5 23.81 -8.44 -3.15
C THR A 5 22.94 -8.00 -4.31
N ARG A 6 22.02 -7.07 -4.03
CA ARG A 6 21.58 -6.00 -4.93
C ARG A 6 21.08 -6.49 -6.31
N TYR A 7 19.77 -6.59 -6.46
CA TYR A 7 19.15 -6.44 -7.78
C TYR A 7 19.58 -5.08 -8.37
N SER A 8 20.57 -5.11 -9.25
CA SER A 8 20.96 -3.99 -10.11
C SER A 8 19.97 -3.95 -11.26
N PHE A 9 18.97 -3.07 -11.20
CA PHE A 9 18.09 -2.78 -12.33
C PHE A 9 18.78 -1.74 -13.25
N PRO A 10 19.20 -2.10 -14.48
CA PRO A 10 20.00 -1.23 -15.35
C PRO A 10 19.21 -0.10 -16.05
N ASN A 11 17.96 0.14 -15.67
CA ASN A 11 17.11 1.24 -16.15
C ASN A 11 16.14 1.69 -15.04
N ALA A 12 16.58 2.56 -14.13
CA ALA A 12 15.69 3.21 -13.16
C ALA A 12 15.46 4.69 -13.50
N PRO A 13 14.58 5.04 -14.46
CA PRO A 13 14.13 6.42 -14.66
C PRO A 13 12.81 6.76 -13.93
N HIS A 14 12.32 5.93 -13.00
CA HIS A 14 11.07 6.24 -12.30
C HIS A 14 11.27 6.26 -10.79
N ALA A 15 11.37 7.46 -10.23
CA ALA A 15 11.08 7.69 -8.82
C ALA A 15 9.63 7.23 -8.56
N VAL A 16 9.45 5.98 -8.16
CA VAL A 16 8.13 5.47 -7.77
C VAL A 16 7.75 6.24 -6.50
N ASN A 17 6.72 7.08 -6.60
CA ASN A 17 6.28 7.96 -5.51
C ASN A 17 5.41 7.20 -4.50
N VAL A 18 5.87 6.03 -4.04
CA VAL A 18 5.12 5.21 -3.09
C VAL A 18 5.07 5.92 -1.74
N ARG A 19 3.89 5.93 -1.11
CA ARG A 19 3.62 6.55 0.19
C ARG A 19 3.08 5.51 1.16
N GLU A 20 3.53 5.58 2.40
CA GLU A 20 2.96 4.78 3.49
C GLU A 20 1.71 5.48 4.02
N GLN A 21 0.59 4.77 4.06
CA GLN A 21 -0.64 5.26 4.67
C GLN A 21 -1.01 4.34 5.84
N SER A 22 -0.95 4.90 7.05
CA SER A 22 -1.34 4.19 8.27
C SER A 22 -2.85 4.21 8.47
N PHE A 23 -3.35 3.13 9.05
CA PHE A 23 -4.76 2.95 9.41
C PHE A 23 -4.89 1.96 10.56
N THR A 24 -6.03 1.97 11.24
CA THR A 24 -6.34 1.00 12.30
C THR A 24 -7.21 -0.11 11.74
N CYS A 25 -6.78 -1.37 11.90
CA CYS A 25 -7.53 -2.51 11.41
C CYS A 25 -8.85 -2.66 12.20
N PRO A 26 -10.02 -2.74 11.53
CA PRO A 26 -11.31 -2.88 12.21
C PRO A 26 -11.51 -4.26 12.87
N HIS A 27 -10.68 -5.26 12.56
CA HIS A 27 -10.81 -6.61 13.13
C HIS A 27 -10.00 -6.81 14.41
N CYS A 28 -8.73 -6.44 14.41
CA CYS A 28 -7.83 -6.64 15.54
C CYS A 28 -7.47 -5.35 16.29
N TRP A 29 -7.93 -4.20 15.81
CA TRP A 29 -7.69 -2.87 16.41
C TRP A 29 -6.21 -2.43 16.46
N GLU A 30 -5.35 -3.14 15.73
CA GLU A 30 -3.94 -2.79 15.60
C GLU A 30 -3.72 -1.74 14.51
N THR A 31 -2.74 -0.86 14.74
CA THR A 31 -2.34 0.13 13.73
C THR A 31 -1.36 -0.51 12.76
N THR A 32 -1.68 -0.47 11.47
CA THR A 32 -0.83 -0.99 10.40
C THR A 32 -0.78 0.02 9.26
N ALA A 33 0.01 -0.25 8.22
CA ALA A 33 0.20 0.67 7.10
C ALA A 33 0.22 -0.08 5.77
N VAL A 34 -0.32 0.58 4.73
CA VAL A 34 -0.26 0.10 3.36
C VAL A 34 0.63 1.00 2.51
N LEU A 35 1.19 0.45 1.45
CA LEU A 35 1.95 1.20 0.45
C LEU A 35 1.04 1.63 -0.70
N VAL A 36 0.92 2.94 -0.89
CA VAL A 36 0.07 3.57 -1.90
C VAL A 36 0.92 4.21 -2.98
N ASP A 37 0.65 3.89 -4.24
CA ASP A 37 1.23 4.60 -5.39
C ASP A 37 0.24 5.64 -5.94
N PRO A 38 0.42 6.94 -5.65
CA PRO A 38 -0.45 8.00 -6.12
C PRO A 38 -0.24 8.33 -7.61
N SER A 39 0.60 7.58 -8.35
CA SER A 39 0.64 7.63 -9.81
C SER A 39 -0.63 7.07 -10.44
N VAL A 40 -1.35 6.19 -9.73
CA VAL A 40 -2.62 5.61 -10.15
C VAL A 40 -3.77 6.46 -9.61
N ARG A 41 -4.64 6.94 -10.52
CA ARG A 41 -5.72 7.87 -10.18
C ARG A 41 -6.74 7.29 -9.19
N GLU A 42 -7.13 6.05 -9.40
CA GLU A 42 -8.09 5.34 -8.56
C GLU A 42 -7.70 3.86 -8.54
N GLN A 43 -7.64 3.29 -7.35
CA GLN A 43 -7.26 1.90 -7.16
C GLN A 43 -8.08 1.30 -6.03
N THR A 44 -8.50 0.06 -6.24
CA THR A 44 -9.21 -0.73 -5.24
C THR A 44 -8.64 -2.13 -5.26
N TYR A 45 -8.19 -2.58 -4.11
CA TYR A 45 -7.62 -3.91 -3.98
C TYR A 45 -7.92 -4.49 -2.60
N ILE A 46 -7.68 -5.80 -2.47
CA ILE A 46 -7.79 -6.51 -1.21
C ILE A 46 -6.38 -6.69 -0.67
N GLU A 47 -6.19 -6.30 0.59
CA GLU A 47 -4.95 -6.47 1.33
C GLU A 47 -5.27 -7.14 2.65
N ASP A 48 -4.48 -8.13 3.04
CA ASP A 48 -4.65 -8.76 4.34
C ASP A 48 -4.04 -7.87 5.43
N CYS A 49 -4.71 -7.78 6.58
CA CYS A 49 -4.11 -7.12 7.74
C CYS A 49 -2.80 -7.82 8.10
N GLY A 50 -1.68 -7.08 8.13
CA GLY A 50 -0.36 -7.60 8.50
C GLY A 50 -0.23 -8.13 9.93
N VAL A 51 -1.28 -8.03 10.75
CA VAL A 51 -1.32 -8.56 12.12
C VAL A 51 -2.27 -9.76 12.24
N CYS A 52 -3.53 -9.62 11.80
CA CYS A 52 -4.55 -10.66 11.99
C CYS A 52 -4.89 -11.47 10.74
N CYS A 53 -4.20 -11.22 9.61
CA CYS A 53 -4.37 -11.90 8.33
C CYS A 53 -5.82 -11.94 7.83
N ARG A 54 -6.62 -10.93 8.17
CA ARG A 54 -7.99 -10.79 7.68
C ARG A 54 -8.04 -9.84 6.49
N PRO A 55 -8.83 -10.15 5.46
CA PRO A 55 -8.90 -9.35 4.25
C PRO A 55 -9.55 -7.99 4.52
N LEU A 56 -8.92 -6.96 4.00
CA LEU A 56 -9.36 -5.57 4.02
C LEU A 56 -9.43 -5.04 2.59
N ARG A 57 -10.49 -4.29 2.29
CA ARG A 57 -10.67 -3.60 1.02
C ARG A 57 -10.08 -2.23 1.21
N VAL A 58 -9.04 -1.95 0.43
CA VAL A 58 -8.41 -0.64 0.39
C VAL A 58 -8.89 0.07 -0.87
N HIS A 59 -9.52 1.24 -0.68
CA HIS A 59 -9.91 2.14 -1.76
C HIS A 59 -9.09 3.43 -1.65
N ILE A 60 -8.43 3.80 -2.73
CA ILE A 60 -7.58 4.99 -2.80
C ILE A 60 -7.97 5.79 -4.04
N VAL A 61 -8.06 7.10 -3.85
CA VAL A 61 -8.13 8.07 -4.94
C VAL A 61 -6.93 9.00 -4.84
N ALA A 62 -6.22 9.17 -5.94
CA ALA A 62 -5.11 10.10 -6.06
C ALA A 62 -5.32 11.10 -7.21
N GLN A 63 -4.83 12.31 -7.01
CA GLN A 63 -4.83 13.37 -8.01
C GLN A 63 -3.49 14.11 -7.97
N GLY A 64 -2.87 14.30 -9.14
CA GLY A 64 -1.61 15.03 -9.27
C GLY A 64 -0.46 14.44 -8.43
N GLY A 65 -0.41 13.10 -8.27
CA GLY A 65 0.64 12.44 -7.48
C GLY A 65 0.47 12.56 -5.96
N ARG A 66 -0.73 12.90 -5.48
CA ARG A 66 -1.09 12.95 -4.05
C ARG A 66 -2.36 12.16 -3.79
N VAL A 67 -2.40 11.44 -2.67
CA VAL A 67 -3.62 10.78 -2.19
C VAL A 67 -4.60 11.84 -1.70
N VAL A 68 -5.82 11.82 -2.23
CA VAL A 68 -6.91 12.75 -1.85
C VAL A 68 -8.00 12.04 -1.06
N SER A 69 -8.14 10.72 -1.22
CA SER A 69 -9.05 9.89 -0.46
C SER A 69 -8.42 8.53 -0.19
N PHE A 70 -8.65 8.03 1.02
CA PHE A 70 -8.17 6.75 1.49
C PHE A 70 -9.22 6.15 2.42
N ASP A 71 -9.73 4.98 2.07
CA ASP A 71 -10.74 4.26 2.83
C ASP A 71 -10.35 2.78 2.96
N VAL A 72 -10.57 2.24 4.15
CA VAL A 72 -10.28 0.84 4.46
C VAL A 72 -11.49 0.21 5.13
N GLN A 73 -12.01 -0.84 4.50
CA GLN A 73 -13.21 -1.54 4.97
C GLN A 73 -12.91 -3.02 5.18
N PRO A 74 -13.49 -3.64 6.21
CA PRO A 74 -13.46 -5.09 6.34
C PRO A 74 -14.25 -5.71 5.20
N THR A 75 -13.72 -6.78 4.62
CA THR A 75 -14.38 -7.51 3.53
C THR A 75 -14.48 -8.94 4.01
N GLN A 76 -15.66 -9.29 4.51
CA GLN A 76 -16.01 -10.54 5.23
C GLN A 76 -15.86 -10.46 6.75
#